data_AF-A0A1D7Y183-F1
#
_entry.id   AF-A0A1D7Y183-F1
#
_cell.length_a   1.000
_cell.length_b   1.000
_cell.length_c   1.000
_cell.angle_alpha   90.00
_cell.angle_beta   90.00
_cell.angle_gamma   90.00
#
_symmetry.space_group_name_H-M   'P 1'
#
loop_
_entity.id
_entity.type
_entity.pdbx_description
1 polymer ?
#
loop_
_entity_poly.entity_id
_entity_poly.type
_entity_poly.pdbx_seq_one_letter_code
_entity_poly.pdbx_strand_id
1 'polypeptide(L)'
;MNKKLFTLLVILMSLSLIGIIFVQAYYINNSLETKEEQFTFNVKKALTYTTNQVADIEYKKYVKALNKIISEGKEPDTTAIRNITVYKQDNNTNQIIIYNTGILEENFKVPSLIDLNVDSLGLSSFRGKTTTKIYENNVFGGDLISTTEESFEKVLNMDKLQKATFESQYKSEIKNTPIHQRVSPYGIQKLLVKKLREDNIGIGFEFAIFHNDLGTKIQSKNFDQSLAPTIGAPIFLDDNDESDFKLYINFPERKKFIISSIIGVTLLSVLFTLIIIIAYTSALYQLIKQRKISQMKSDFINNMTHEFKTPIATINLALDAIRNPQIINDQEKVKRYLRMIKEENKRMNAQVENVLRISQLQKKQLNISKDRLKLHDLIEDAVTHVELIVEDRKGYIKTHFKAAKSSILANETYFTNVIVNILDNAIKYSPEAPKIDVFTENVGNNILLSVKDQGMGMNKAVQKRIFEEFYREYTGNVHNVKGHGLGLANVKRIVENHQGTVSVESEKGRGSTFTIKLPLIA
;
A
#
# COMPACT_ATOMS: atom_id res chain seq x y z
N MET A 1 -8.25 15.61 29.49
CA MET A 1 -9.02 14.47 28.93
C MET A 1 -8.90 13.28 29.88
N ASN A 2 -10.00 12.66 30.27
CA ASN A 2 -10.01 11.54 31.20
C ASN A 2 -9.20 10.35 30.62
N LYS A 3 -8.41 9.64 31.43
CA LYS A 3 -7.52 8.54 30.96
C LYS A 3 -8.32 7.47 30.21
N LYS A 4 -9.55 7.18 30.65
CA LYS A 4 -10.48 6.25 29.99
C LYS A 4 -10.92 6.75 28.62
N LEU A 5 -11.26 8.04 28.50
CA LEU A 5 -11.70 8.65 27.24
C LEU A 5 -10.56 8.66 26.20
N PHE A 6 -9.31 8.88 26.65
CA PHE A 6 -8.13 8.79 25.80
C PHE A 6 -7.90 7.37 25.28
N THR A 7 -7.93 6.36 26.17
CA THR A 7 -7.75 4.97 25.75
C THR A 7 -8.87 4.53 24.81
N LEU A 8 -10.11 4.91 25.08
CA LEU A 8 -11.25 4.65 24.20
C LEU A 8 -11.06 5.26 22.81
N LEU A 9 -10.61 6.52 22.74
CA LEU A 9 -10.41 7.21 21.47
C LEU A 9 -9.29 6.57 20.64
N VAL A 10 -8.18 6.18 21.28
CA VAL A 10 -7.10 5.44 20.61
C VAL A 10 -7.58 4.09 20.09
N ILE A 11 -8.35 3.33 20.89
CA ILE A 11 -8.92 2.05 20.47
C ILE A 11 -9.84 2.25 19.26
N LEU A 12 -10.76 3.22 19.33
CA LEU A 12 -11.75 3.47 18.28
C LEU A 12 -11.09 3.92 16.95
N MET A 13 -10.07 4.78 17.04
CA MET A 13 -9.28 5.16 15.86
C MET A 13 -8.48 4.00 15.27
N SER A 14 -7.92 3.13 16.12
CA SER A 14 -7.18 1.95 15.65
C SER A 14 -8.10 0.96 14.95
N LEU A 15 -9.30 0.74 15.51
CA LEU A 15 -10.31 -0.12 14.91
C LEU A 15 -10.78 0.42 13.55
N SER A 16 -10.97 1.74 13.45
CA SER A 16 -11.31 2.41 12.18
C SER A 16 -10.22 2.21 11.12
N LEU A 17 -8.94 2.37 11.48
CA LEU A 17 -7.82 2.17 10.55
C LEU A 17 -7.77 0.72 10.03
N ILE A 18 -7.95 -0.27 10.91
CA ILE A 18 -8.01 -1.69 10.54
C ILE A 18 -9.21 -1.94 9.62
N GLY A 19 -10.36 -1.36 9.93
CA GLY A 19 -11.56 -1.47 9.10
C GLY A 19 -11.35 -0.93 7.69
N ILE A 20 -10.71 0.24 7.54
CA ILE A 20 -10.39 0.82 6.23
C ILE A 20 -9.47 -0.10 5.43
N ILE A 21 -8.41 -0.61 6.05
CA ILE A 21 -7.47 -1.54 5.39
C ILE A 21 -8.21 -2.79 4.91
N PHE A 22 -9.09 -3.34 5.75
CA PHE A 22 -9.89 -4.51 5.39
C PHE A 22 -10.82 -4.24 4.21
N VAL A 23 -11.54 -3.11 4.24
CA VAL A 23 -12.44 -2.71 3.15
C VAL A 23 -11.67 -2.52 1.83
N GLN A 24 -10.49 -1.90 1.88
CA GLN A 24 -9.65 -1.72 0.70
C GLN A 24 -9.13 -3.05 0.14
N ALA A 25 -8.68 -3.97 1.00
CA ALA A 25 -8.25 -5.30 0.59
C ALA A 25 -9.39 -6.09 -0.06
N TYR A 26 -10.59 -6.04 0.55
CA TYR A 26 -11.80 -6.63 -0.01
C TYR A 26 -12.13 -6.05 -1.39
N TYR A 27 -12.10 -4.73 -1.53
CA TYR A 27 -12.40 -4.07 -2.81
C TYR A 27 -11.40 -4.44 -3.92
N ILE A 28 -10.11 -4.52 -3.61
CA ILE A 28 -9.08 -4.94 -4.57
C ILE A 28 -9.33 -6.37 -5.04
N ASN A 29 -9.61 -7.28 -4.10
CA ASN A 29 -9.89 -8.68 -4.43
C ASN A 29 -11.17 -8.82 -5.28
N ASN A 30 -12.24 -8.16 -4.87
CA ASN A 30 -13.49 -8.15 -5.62
C ASN A 30 -13.33 -7.53 -7.02
N SER A 31 -12.50 -6.50 -7.16
CA SER A 31 -12.21 -5.88 -8.46
C SER A 31 -11.44 -6.80 -9.39
N LEU A 32 -10.48 -7.58 -8.87
CA LEU A 32 -9.78 -8.63 -9.62
C LEU A 32 -10.76 -9.68 -10.15
N GLU A 33 -11.60 -10.22 -9.28
CA GLU A 33 -12.58 -11.26 -9.61
C GLU A 33 -13.58 -10.74 -10.66
N THR A 34 -14.16 -9.55 -10.44
CA THR A 34 -15.09 -8.93 -11.40
C THR A 34 -14.45 -8.72 -12.78
N LYS A 35 -13.18 -8.29 -12.82
CA LYS A 35 -12.46 -8.12 -14.10
C LYS A 35 -12.15 -9.44 -14.77
N GLU A 36 -11.90 -10.48 -14.01
CA GLU A 36 -11.68 -11.83 -14.53
C GLU A 36 -12.96 -12.43 -15.14
N GLU A 37 -14.10 -12.26 -14.47
CA GLU A 37 -15.41 -12.67 -14.97
C GLU A 37 -15.78 -11.90 -16.24
N GLN A 38 -15.63 -10.56 -16.22
CA GLN A 38 -15.91 -9.71 -17.37
C GLN A 38 -15.06 -10.09 -18.59
N PHE A 39 -13.77 -10.37 -18.38
CA PHE A 39 -12.87 -10.84 -19.42
C PHE A 39 -13.36 -12.17 -20.01
N THR A 40 -13.67 -13.15 -19.15
CA THR A 40 -14.11 -14.49 -19.56
C THR A 40 -15.43 -14.42 -20.34
N PHE A 41 -16.37 -13.58 -19.90
CA PHE A 41 -17.63 -13.35 -20.59
C PHE A 41 -17.42 -12.74 -21.99
N ASN A 42 -16.59 -11.70 -22.10
CA ASN A 42 -16.28 -11.06 -23.38
C ASN A 42 -15.57 -12.01 -24.35
N VAL A 43 -14.66 -12.86 -23.85
CA VAL A 43 -14.01 -13.89 -24.66
C VAL A 43 -15.03 -14.91 -25.18
N LYS A 44 -15.93 -15.42 -24.32
CA LYS A 44 -16.99 -16.35 -24.74
C LYS A 44 -17.89 -15.72 -25.81
N LYS A 45 -18.30 -14.48 -25.61
CA LYS A 45 -19.07 -13.69 -26.59
C LYS A 45 -18.32 -13.56 -27.93
N ALA A 46 -17.01 -13.31 -27.90
CA ALA A 46 -16.18 -13.21 -29.09
C ALA A 46 -16.03 -14.55 -29.83
N LEU A 47 -15.89 -15.64 -29.08
CA LEU A 47 -15.88 -17.00 -29.62
C LEU A 47 -17.20 -17.33 -30.32
N THR A 48 -18.34 -17.19 -29.63
CA THR A 48 -19.67 -17.48 -30.20
C THR A 48 -19.95 -16.62 -31.45
N TYR A 49 -19.56 -15.35 -31.42
CA TYR A 49 -19.67 -14.50 -32.62
C TYR A 49 -18.81 -15.07 -33.78
N THR A 50 -17.58 -15.46 -33.50
CA THR A 50 -16.66 -15.98 -34.51
C THR A 50 -17.15 -17.31 -35.08
N THR A 51 -17.61 -18.25 -34.23
CA THR A 51 -18.11 -19.55 -34.70
C THR A 51 -19.31 -19.38 -35.62
N ASN A 52 -20.25 -18.50 -35.27
CA ASN A 52 -21.41 -18.19 -36.11
C ASN A 52 -21.01 -17.52 -37.43
N GLN A 53 -20.07 -16.57 -37.41
CA GLN A 53 -19.60 -15.90 -38.64
C GLN A 53 -18.82 -16.84 -39.55
N VAL A 54 -18.01 -17.75 -38.99
CA VAL A 54 -17.29 -18.75 -39.78
C VAL A 54 -18.28 -19.70 -40.46
N ALA A 55 -19.31 -20.17 -39.75
CA ALA A 55 -20.36 -21.00 -40.34
C ALA A 55 -21.12 -20.28 -41.46
N ASP A 56 -21.48 -19.00 -41.27
CA ASP A 56 -22.15 -18.19 -42.30
C ASP A 56 -21.27 -17.96 -43.55
N ILE A 57 -19.97 -17.70 -43.36
CA ILE A 57 -19.02 -17.55 -44.47
C ILE A 57 -18.86 -18.88 -45.23
N GLU A 58 -18.79 -20.00 -44.52
CA GLU A 58 -18.70 -21.34 -45.10
C GLU A 58 -19.94 -21.66 -45.94
N TYR A 59 -21.13 -21.42 -45.37
CA TYR A 59 -22.40 -21.59 -46.04
C TYR A 59 -22.51 -20.72 -47.31
N LYS A 60 -22.14 -19.44 -47.24
CA LYS A 60 -22.12 -18.54 -48.41
C LYS A 60 -21.15 -19.00 -49.49
N LYS A 61 -19.99 -19.54 -49.11
CA LYS A 61 -19.01 -20.12 -50.06
C LYS A 61 -19.59 -21.35 -50.75
N TYR A 62 -20.27 -22.22 -50.01
CA TYR A 62 -20.96 -23.38 -50.55
C TYR A 62 -22.07 -22.98 -51.53
N VAL A 63 -22.96 -22.06 -51.14
CA VAL A 63 -24.01 -21.52 -52.00
C VAL A 63 -23.42 -20.94 -53.30
N LYS A 64 -22.35 -20.16 -53.20
CA LYS A 64 -21.68 -19.58 -54.38
C LYS A 64 -21.08 -20.64 -55.30
N ALA A 65 -20.43 -21.67 -54.74
CA ALA A 65 -19.86 -22.77 -55.51
C ALA A 65 -20.96 -23.61 -56.18
N LEU A 66 -22.05 -23.88 -55.47
CA LEU A 66 -23.22 -24.59 -55.98
C LEU A 66 -23.90 -23.81 -57.10
N ASN A 67 -24.05 -22.48 -56.96
CA ASN A 67 -24.58 -21.63 -58.04
C ASN A 67 -23.71 -21.68 -59.30
N LYS A 68 -22.37 -21.71 -59.15
CA LYS A 68 -21.47 -21.85 -60.29
C LYS A 68 -21.70 -23.16 -61.04
N ILE A 69 -21.88 -24.25 -60.30
CA ILE A 69 -22.16 -25.58 -60.88
C ILE A 69 -23.55 -25.62 -61.54
N ILE A 70 -24.56 -25.03 -60.90
CA ILE A 70 -25.91 -24.94 -61.48
C ILE A 70 -25.89 -24.10 -62.76
N SER A 71 -25.06 -23.05 -62.83
CA SER A 71 -24.88 -22.27 -64.06
C SER A 71 -24.17 -23.02 -65.21
N GLU A 72 -23.54 -24.15 -64.92
CA GLU A 72 -22.86 -25.01 -65.91
C GLU A 72 -23.78 -26.14 -66.46
N GLY A 73 -24.99 -26.33 -65.90
CA GLY A 73 -25.95 -27.36 -66.34
C GLY A 73 -27.38 -26.83 -66.51
N LYS A 74 -27.95 -27.00 -67.71
CA LYS A 74 -29.30 -26.55 -68.13
C LYS A 74 -30.39 -26.57 -67.04
N GLU A 75 -31.22 -25.52 -67.04
CA GLU A 75 -32.43 -25.39 -66.21
C GLU A 75 -33.40 -26.58 -66.41
N PRO A 76 -34.04 -27.11 -65.34
CA PRO A 76 -35.21 -27.95 -65.48
C PRO A 76 -36.45 -27.08 -65.74
N ASP A 77 -37.16 -27.41 -66.81
CA ASP A 77 -38.41 -26.79 -67.20
C ASP A 77 -39.47 -26.90 -66.09
N THR A 78 -40.23 -25.83 -65.94
CA THR A 78 -41.26 -25.62 -64.95
C THR A 78 -42.37 -26.67 -65.06
N THR A 79 -42.63 -27.42 -63.98
CA THR A 79 -43.92 -27.47 -63.24
C THR A 79 -43.85 -28.60 -62.18
N ALA A 80 -44.04 -28.22 -60.91
CA ALA A 80 -44.39 -29.10 -59.76
C ALA A 80 -43.45 -30.22 -59.28
N ILE A 81 -42.14 -30.18 -59.58
CA ILE A 81 -41.13 -30.77 -58.68
C ILE A 81 -39.95 -29.80 -58.60
N ARG A 82 -39.80 -29.07 -57.48
CA ARG A 82 -38.63 -28.21 -57.24
C ARG A 82 -37.43 -29.08 -56.89
N ASN A 83 -36.85 -29.68 -57.94
CA ASN A 83 -35.68 -30.53 -57.86
C ASN A 83 -34.42 -29.66 -57.95
N ILE A 84 -33.60 -29.60 -56.89
CA ILE A 84 -32.23 -29.09 -57.02
C ILE A 84 -31.35 -30.26 -57.46
N THR A 85 -30.76 -30.14 -58.66
CA THR A 85 -29.79 -31.11 -59.18
C THR A 85 -28.38 -30.55 -58.96
N VAL A 86 -27.62 -31.14 -58.05
CA VAL A 86 -26.22 -30.73 -57.77
C VAL A 86 -25.27 -31.70 -58.44
N TYR A 87 -24.37 -31.18 -59.29
CA TYR A 87 -23.29 -31.94 -59.91
C TYR A 87 -22.01 -31.78 -59.11
N LYS A 88 -21.43 -32.86 -58.60
CA LYS A 88 -20.12 -32.82 -57.94
C LYS A 88 -19.16 -33.76 -58.65
N GLN A 89 -18.11 -33.20 -59.23
CA GLN A 89 -17.00 -33.96 -59.78
C GLN A 89 -15.98 -34.23 -58.67
N ASP A 90 -15.72 -35.49 -58.38
CA ASP A 90 -14.65 -35.89 -57.47
C ASP A 90 -13.35 -36.07 -58.26
N ASN A 91 -12.38 -35.19 -58.02
CA ASN A 91 -11.10 -35.16 -58.73
C ASN A 91 -10.22 -36.39 -58.43
N ASN A 92 -10.47 -37.12 -57.34
CA ASN A 92 -9.68 -38.30 -56.97
C ASN A 92 -10.23 -39.60 -57.58
N THR A 93 -11.53 -39.68 -57.85
CA THR A 93 -12.21 -40.90 -58.34
C THR A 93 -12.71 -40.77 -59.78
N ASN A 94 -12.64 -39.58 -60.38
CA ASN A 94 -13.14 -39.26 -61.72
C ASN A 94 -14.64 -39.64 -61.92
N GLN A 95 -15.43 -39.50 -60.85
CA GLN A 95 -16.87 -39.76 -60.83
C GLN A 95 -17.65 -38.45 -60.72
N ILE A 96 -18.79 -38.39 -61.41
CA ILE A 96 -19.78 -37.32 -61.29
C ILE A 96 -20.91 -37.83 -60.39
N ILE A 97 -21.08 -37.21 -59.23
CA ILE A 97 -22.19 -37.51 -58.33
C ILE A 97 -23.29 -36.47 -58.57
N ILE A 98 -24.47 -36.97 -58.93
CA ILE A 98 -25.68 -36.18 -59.15
C ILE A 98 -26.60 -36.38 -57.94
N TYR A 99 -26.87 -35.31 -57.22
CA TYR A 99 -27.86 -35.28 -56.16
C TYR A 99 -29.12 -34.63 -56.69
N ASN A 100 -30.25 -35.34 -56.68
CA ASN A 100 -31.54 -34.78 -57.06
C ASN A 100 -32.46 -34.75 -55.83
N THR A 101 -32.78 -33.54 -55.37
CA THR A 101 -33.59 -33.30 -54.16
C THR A 101 -34.90 -32.63 -54.51
N GLY A 102 -36.02 -33.33 -54.32
CA GLY A 102 -37.37 -32.81 -54.53
C GLY A 102 -38.15 -32.64 -53.23
N ILE A 103 -39.01 -31.62 -53.18
CA ILE A 103 -39.98 -31.38 -52.10
C ILE A 103 -41.36 -31.82 -52.60
N LEU A 104 -42.02 -32.72 -51.86
CA LEU A 104 -43.43 -33.09 -52.06
C LEU A 104 -44.28 -32.38 -51.00
N GLU A 105 -45.26 -31.59 -51.41
CA GLU A 105 -46.28 -30.96 -50.55
C GLU A 105 -47.54 -31.83 -50.55
N GLU A 106 -47.91 -32.40 -49.41
CA GLU A 106 -49.15 -33.15 -49.21
C GLU A 106 -50.14 -32.33 -48.39
N ASN A 107 -51.27 -31.97 -48.99
CA ASN A 107 -52.33 -31.18 -48.36
C ASN A 107 -53.41 -32.10 -47.78
N PHE A 108 -53.53 -32.12 -46.46
CA PHE A 108 -54.58 -32.82 -45.74
C PHE A 108 -55.74 -31.87 -45.45
N LYS A 109 -56.92 -32.22 -45.95
CA LYS A 109 -58.18 -31.55 -45.57
C LYS A 109 -58.78 -32.27 -44.38
N VAL A 110 -58.87 -31.61 -43.23
CA VAL A 110 -59.60 -32.12 -42.08
C VAL A 110 -61.08 -31.74 -42.27
N PRO A 111 -62.03 -32.69 -42.25
CA PRO A 111 -63.46 -32.35 -42.29
C PRO A 111 -63.86 -31.57 -41.02
N SER A 112 -64.58 -30.47 -41.15
CA SER A 112 -65.15 -29.77 -39.99
C SER A 112 -66.32 -30.58 -39.41
N LEU A 113 -66.39 -30.71 -38.08
CA LEU A 113 -67.46 -31.44 -37.38
C LEU A 113 -68.53 -30.51 -36.78
N ILE A 114 -68.57 -29.23 -37.17
CA ILE A 114 -69.54 -28.24 -36.66
C ILE A 114 -69.95 -27.30 -37.82
N ASP A 115 -71.27 -27.20 -38.06
CA ASP A 115 -71.94 -26.38 -39.08
C ASP A 115 -71.86 -24.87 -38.77
N LEU A 116 -70.66 -24.33 -38.75
CA LEU A 116 -70.40 -22.90 -38.84
C LEU A 116 -69.45 -22.71 -40.02
N ASN A 117 -69.83 -21.86 -40.98
CA ASN A 117 -69.05 -21.47 -42.16
C ASN A 117 -67.69 -20.88 -41.75
N VAL A 118 -66.74 -21.74 -41.42
CA VAL A 118 -65.34 -21.44 -41.18
C VAL A 118 -64.56 -22.32 -42.14
N ASP A 119 -63.79 -21.68 -43.02
CA ASP A 119 -62.98 -22.35 -44.03
C ASP A 119 -62.17 -23.51 -43.44
N SER A 120 -62.17 -24.64 -44.14
CA SER A 120 -61.44 -25.85 -43.74
C SER A 120 -59.96 -25.49 -43.58
N LEU A 121 -59.41 -25.66 -42.38
CA LEU A 121 -57.97 -25.50 -42.16
C LEU A 121 -57.23 -26.58 -42.96
N GLY A 122 -56.57 -26.16 -44.04
CA GLY A 122 -55.65 -27.01 -44.78
C GLY A 122 -54.36 -27.20 -43.97
N LEU A 123 -54.03 -28.45 -43.63
CA LEU A 123 -52.70 -28.79 -43.13
C LEU A 123 -51.85 -29.25 -44.30
N SER A 124 -50.83 -28.49 -44.65
CA SER A 124 -49.79 -28.92 -45.60
C SER A 124 -48.65 -29.60 -44.84
N SER A 125 -48.28 -30.81 -45.26
CA SER A 125 -47.11 -31.54 -44.77
C SER A 125 -46.11 -31.68 -45.92
N PHE A 126 -44.85 -31.34 -45.68
CA PHE A 126 -43.81 -31.39 -46.70
C PHE A 126 -42.84 -32.54 -46.44
N ARG A 127 -42.59 -33.38 -47.46
CA ARG A 127 -41.64 -34.50 -47.39
C ARG A 127 -40.54 -34.34 -48.43
N GLY A 128 -39.30 -34.19 -47.98
CA GLY A 128 -38.12 -34.14 -48.85
C GLY A 128 -37.66 -35.54 -49.25
N LYS A 129 -37.39 -35.77 -50.55
CA LYS A 129 -36.79 -37.02 -51.05
C LYS A 129 -35.54 -36.68 -51.86
N THR A 130 -34.39 -37.16 -51.39
CA THR A 130 -33.10 -37.02 -52.10
C THR A 130 -32.73 -38.35 -52.75
N THR A 131 -32.31 -38.30 -54.01
CA THR A 131 -31.78 -39.46 -54.73
C THR A 131 -30.37 -39.15 -55.23
N THR A 132 -29.42 -40.03 -54.91
CA THR A 132 -28.02 -39.91 -55.33
C THR A 132 -27.77 -40.88 -56.48
N LYS A 133 -27.25 -40.37 -57.60
CA LYS A 133 -26.83 -41.18 -58.77
C LYS A 133 -25.37 -40.87 -59.08
N ILE A 134 -24.54 -41.89 -59.25
CA ILE A 134 -23.10 -41.77 -59.53
C ILE A 134 -22.85 -42.19 -60.98
N TYR A 135 -22.10 -41.37 -61.74
CA TYR A 135 -21.74 -41.62 -63.14
C TYR A 135 -20.21 -41.58 -63.32
N GLU A 136 -19.68 -42.38 -64.24
CA GLU A 136 -18.27 -42.32 -64.66
C GLU A 136 -18.08 -41.32 -65.81
N ASN A 137 -17.03 -40.49 -65.71
CA ASN A 137 -16.84 -39.25 -66.46
C ASN A 137 -16.44 -39.43 -67.95
N ASN A 138 -17.32 -40.00 -68.77
CA ASN A 138 -17.10 -40.15 -70.22
C ASN A 138 -18.28 -39.71 -71.11
N VAL A 139 -19.21 -38.90 -70.58
CA VAL A 139 -20.30 -38.36 -71.39
C VAL A 139 -20.56 -36.93 -70.95
N PHE A 140 -20.25 -35.95 -71.81
CA PHE A 140 -20.91 -34.64 -72.01
C PHE A 140 -19.89 -33.62 -72.52
N GLY A 141 -19.98 -33.31 -73.82
CA GLY A 141 -19.32 -32.17 -74.45
C GLY A 141 -20.37 -31.23 -75.06
N GLY A 142 -20.12 -29.92 -74.97
CA GLY A 142 -20.80 -28.89 -75.78
C GLY A 142 -21.28 -27.63 -75.04
N ASP A 143 -20.60 -26.52 -75.34
CA ASP A 143 -20.93 -25.08 -75.26
C ASP A 143 -21.37 -24.40 -73.95
N LEU A 144 -20.45 -23.57 -73.42
CA LEU A 144 -20.65 -22.51 -72.42
C LEU A 144 -20.87 -21.16 -73.13
N ILE A 145 -21.84 -20.34 -72.67
CA ILE A 145 -21.76 -18.86 -72.63
C ILE A 145 -22.86 -18.28 -71.69
N SER A 146 -22.39 -17.58 -70.66
CA SER A 146 -22.91 -16.45 -69.85
C SER A 146 -24.42 -16.22 -69.58
N THR A 147 -24.77 -16.24 -68.28
CA THR A 147 -25.58 -15.20 -67.59
C THR A 147 -25.24 -15.19 -66.09
N THR A 148 -24.42 -14.24 -65.66
CA THR A 148 -23.71 -14.28 -64.36
C THR A 148 -24.41 -13.53 -63.20
N GLU A 149 -25.50 -12.79 -63.45
CA GLU A 149 -26.06 -11.84 -62.47
C GLU A 149 -27.47 -12.17 -61.95
N GLU A 150 -28.31 -12.89 -62.72
CA GLU A 150 -29.72 -13.12 -62.33
C GLU A 150 -29.92 -14.25 -61.29
N SER A 151 -28.95 -15.15 -61.11
CA SER A 151 -29.08 -16.32 -60.22
C SER A 151 -28.79 -16.03 -58.75
N PHE A 152 -28.05 -14.95 -58.43
CA PHE A 152 -27.72 -14.58 -57.06
C PHE A 152 -28.93 -14.00 -56.31
N GLU A 153 -29.80 -13.26 -57.00
CA GLU A 153 -31.03 -12.71 -56.40
C GLU A 153 -32.07 -13.80 -56.06
N LYS A 154 -32.17 -14.89 -56.83
CA LYS A 154 -33.16 -15.95 -56.58
C LYS A 154 -32.87 -16.79 -55.33
N VAL A 155 -31.61 -16.96 -54.93
CA VAL A 155 -31.24 -17.63 -53.67
C VAL A 155 -31.43 -16.73 -52.45
N LEU A 156 -31.32 -15.41 -52.63
CA LEU A 156 -31.60 -14.42 -51.58
C LEU A 156 -33.11 -14.23 -51.34
N ASN A 157 -33.96 -14.57 -52.31
CA ASN A 157 -35.43 -14.47 -52.25
C ASN A 157 -36.15 -15.81 -51.91
N MET A 158 -35.45 -16.78 -51.33
CA MET A 158 -36.06 -18.03 -50.84
C MET A 158 -36.93 -17.75 -49.59
N ASP A 159 -38.10 -18.39 -49.51
CA ASP A 159 -38.92 -18.37 -48.30
C ASP A 159 -38.15 -18.94 -47.09
N LYS A 160 -38.45 -18.50 -45.87
CA LYS A 160 -37.71 -18.89 -44.64
C LYS A 160 -37.57 -20.41 -44.50
N LEU A 161 -38.60 -21.16 -44.90
CA LEU A 161 -38.63 -22.62 -44.86
C LEU A 161 -37.68 -23.27 -45.88
N GLN A 162 -37.56 -22.68 -47.08
CA GLN A 162 -36.65 -23.16 -48.13
C GLN A 162 -35.20 -22.95 -47.72
N LYS A 163 -34.90 -21.80 -47.13
CA LYS A 163 -33.56 -21.52 -46.58
C LYS A 163 -33.17 -22.53 -45.49
N ALA A 164 -34.07 -22.83 -44.56
CA ALA A 164 -33.82 -23.79 -43.48
C ALA A 164 -33.60 -25.22 -44.01
N THR A 165 -34.38 -25.65 -45.00
CA THR A 165 -34.23 -26.97 -45.62
C THR A 165 -32.89 -27.10 -46.34
N PHE A 166 -32.49 -26.06 -47.07
CA PHE A 166 -31.20 -26.04 -47.77
C PHE A 166 -30.01 -26.00 -46.80
N GLU A 167 -30.14 -25.26 -45.69
CA GLU A 167 -29.14 -25.21 -44.63
C GLU A 167 -28.94 -26.58 -43.95
N SER A 168 -30.03 -27.30 -43.64
CA SER A 168 -29.99 -28.66 -43.09
C SER A 168 -29.32 -29.64 -44.07
N GLN A 169 -29.64 -29.56 -45.36
CA GLN A 169 -28.97 -30.38 -46.38
C GLN A 169 -27.48 -30.06 -46.51
N TYR A 170 -27.12 -28.78 -46.54
CA TYR A 170 -25.71 -28.35 -46.53
C TYR A 170 -24.96 -28.93 -45.34
N LYS A 171 -25.53 -28.83 -44.13
CA LYS A 171 -24.94 -29.38 -42.91
C LYS A 171 -24.72 -30.89 -43.00
N SER A 172 -25.64 -31.64 -43.63
CA SER A 172 -25.49 -33.08 -43.87
C SER A 172 -24.33 -33.40 -44.82
N GLU A 173 -24.20 -32.65 -45.92
CA GLU A 173 -23.18 -32.90 -46.96
C GLU A 173 -21.76 -32.48 -46.53
N ILE A 174 -21.64 -31.37 -45.79
CA ILE A 174 -20.34 -30.81 -45.42
C ILE A 174 -19.61 -31.63 -44.34
N LYS A 175 -20.33 -32.52 -43.63
CA LYS A 175 -19.75 -33.44 -42.62
C LYS A 175 -18.60 -34.29 -43.19
N ASN A 176 -18.68 -34.66 -44.48
CA ASN A 176 -17.66 -35.48 -45.13
C ASN A 176 -16.45 -34.68 -45.67
N THR A 177 -16.47 -33.35 -45.56
CA THR A 177 -15.37 -32.50 -46.06
C THR A 177 -14.36 -32.23 -44.94
N PRO A 178 -13.05 -32.46 -45.16
CA PRO A 178 -12.03 -32.17 -44.16
C PRO A 178 -11.99 -30.70 -43.73
N ILE A 179 -11.83 -30.44 -42.43
CA ILE A 179 -11.88 -29.09 -41.82
C ILE A 179 -10.89 -28.09 -42.44
N HIS A 180 -9.74 -28.56 -42.95
CA HIS A 180 -8.72 -27.70 -43.55
C HIS A 180 -9.10 -27.14 -44.93
N GLN A 181 -10.08 -27.74 -45.60
CA GLN A 181 -10.65 -27.23 -46.86
C GLN A 181 -11.84 -26.29 -46.60
N ARG A 182 -12.44 -26.41 -45.42
CA ARG A 182 -13.61 -25.68 -44.94
C ARG A 182 -13.26 -24.29 -44.42
N VAL A 183 -12.18 -24.18 -43.63
CA VAL A 183 -11.82 -22.94 -42.92
C VAL A 183 -10.33 -22.62 -43.05
N SER A 184 -10.01 -21.33 -43.18
CA SER A 184 -8.63 -20.84 -43.10
C SER A 184 -8.30 -20.33 -41.69
N PRO A 185 -7.10 -20.62 -41.13
CA PRO A 185 -6.68 -20.07 -39.85
C PRO A 185 -6.68 -18.54 -39.84
N TYR A 186 -6.29 -17.92 -40.95
CA TYR A 186 -6.26 -16.47 -41.12
C TYR A 186 -7.66 -15.83 -40.98
N GLY A 187 -8.70 -16.48 -41.53
CA GLY A 187 -10.08 -16.00 -41.43
C GLY A 187 -10.59 -15.98 -39.98
N ILE A 188 -10.32 -17.05 -39.22
CA ILE A 188 -10.67 -17.15 -37.81
C ILE A 188 -9.95 -16.06 -37.01
N GLN A 189 -8.63 -15.92 -37.22
CA GLN A 189 -7.82 -14.92 -36.52
C GLN A 189 -8.35 -13.50 -36.76
N LYS A 190 -8.71 -13.16 -38.02
CA LYS A 190 -9.25 -11.84 -38.37
C LYS A 190 -10.56 -11.54 -37.64
N LEU A 191 -11.47 -12.51 -37.56
CA LEU A 191 -12.76 -12.37 -36.87
C LEU A 191 -12.58 -12.23 -35.35
N LEU A 192 -11.71 -13.05 -34.75
CA LEU A 192 -11.36 -12.95 -33.33
C LEU A 192 -10.72 -11.61 -33.00
N VAL A 193 -9.74 -11.14 -33.78
CA VAL A 193 -9.11 -9.82 -33.58
C VAL A 193 -10.15 -8.70 -33.67
N LYS A 194 -11.03 -8.74 -34.67
CA LYS A 194 -12.09 -7.74 -34.82
C LYS A 194 -12.97 -7.70 -33.57
N LYS A 195 -13.47 -8.86 -33.13
CA LYS A 195 -14.44 -8.91 -32.04
C LYS A 195 -13.83 -8.63 -30.67
N LEU A 196 -12.63 -9.15 -30.40
CA LEU A 196 -11.90 -8.89 -29.16
C LEU A 196 -11.55 -7.40 -29.01
N ARG A 197 -11.18 -6.72 -30.10
CA ARG A 197 -10.93 -5.28 -30.07
C ARG A 197 -12.19 -4.45 -29.81
N GLU A 198 -13.34 -4.84 -30.36
CA GLU A 198 -14.63 -4.19 -30.06
C GLU A 198 -14.97 -4.26 -28.56
N ASP A 199 -14.62 -5.36 -27.89
CA ASP A 199 -14.82 -5.55 -26.44
C ASP A 199 -13.60 -5.12 -25.59
N ASN A 200 -12.69 -4.29 -26.14
CA ASN A 200 -11.48 -3.73 -25.50
C ASN A 200 -10.43 -4.76 -25.03
N ILE A 201 -10.39 -5.95 -25.63
CA ILE A 201 -9.38 -6.97 -25.39
C ILE A 201 -8.29 -6.87 -26.47
N GLY A 202 -7.21 -6.15 -26.14
CA GLY A 202 -6.09 -5.85 -27.05
C GLY A 202 -4.86 -6.75 -26.88
N ILE A 203 -4.99 -7.91 -26.25
CA ILE A 203 -3.85 -8.80 -25.96
C ILE A 203 -3.70 -9.92 -26.99
N GLY A 204 -2.46 -10.42 -27.12
CA GLY A 204 -2.15 -11.58 -27.95
C GLY A 204 -2.91 -12.82 -27.48
N PHE A 205 -3.35 -13.63 -28.44
CA PHE A 205 -4.08 -14.87 -28.19
C PHE A 205 -3.62 -15.96 -29.15
N GLU A 206 -3.76 -17.19 -28.70
CA GLU A 206 -3.54 -18.41 -29.47
C GLU A 206 -4.88 -19.13 -29.62
N PHE A 207 -5.13 -19.78 -30.75
CA PHE A 207 -6.39 -20.50 -30.98
C PHE A 207 -6.17 -21.82 -31.70
N ALA A 208 -7.07 -22.77 -31.50
CA ALA A 208 -7.05 -24.06 -32.19
C ALA A 208 -8.45 -24.65 -32.31
N ILE A 209 -8.69 -25.37 -33.41
CA ILE A 209 -9.89 -26.19 -33.57
C ILE A 209 -9.55 -27.63 -33.22
N PHE A 210 -10.38 -28.24 -32.38
CA PHE A 210 -10.30 -29.64 -31.99
C PHE A 210 -11.47 -30.40 -32.60
N HIS A 211 -11.24 -31.66 -32.99
CA HIS A 211 -12.25 -32.61 -33.42
C HIS A 211 -12.28 -33.77 -32.43
N ASN A 212 -13.38 -33.95 -31.70
CA ASN A 212 -13.50 -34.99 -30.65
C ASN A 212 -12.27 -35.04 -29.72
N ASP A 213 -11.88 -33.86 -29.22
CA ASP A 213 -10.74 -33.62 -28.34
C ASP A 213 -9.34 -33.89 -28.94
N LEU A 214 -9.25 -34.14 -30.25
CA LEU A 214 -7.99 -34.22 -31.00
C LEU A 214 -7.71 -32.91 -31.75
N GLY A 215 -6.50 -32.37 -31.60
CA GLY A 215 -6.08 -31.13 -32.26
C GLY A 215 -6.04 -31.27 -33.79
N THR A 216 -6.65 -30.32 -34.50
CA THR A 216 -6.61 -30.27 -35.97
C THR A 216 -5.43 -29.42 -36.47
N LYS A 217 -5.14 -29.47 -37.78
CA LYS A 217 -4.13 -28.59 -38.41
C LYS A 217 -4.52 -27.10 -38.39
N ILE A 218 -5.74 -26.74 -37.99
CA ILE A 218 -6.23 -25.37 -37.92
C ILE A 218 -5.96 -24.83 -36.51
N GLN A 219 -4.73 -24.37 -36.33
CA GLN A 219 -4.25 -23.80 -35.06
C GLN A 219 -3.25 -22.66 -35.30
N SER A 220 -3.07 -21.82 -34.30
CA SER A 220 -1.98 -20.84 -34.25
C SER A 220 -0.65 -21.54 -33.94
N LYS A 221 0.47 -20.87 -34.26
CA LYS A 221 1.80 -21.49 -34.25
C LYS A 221 2.25 -21.95 -32.86
N ASN A 222 1.79 -21.29 -31.80
CA ASN A 222 2.25 -21.50 -30.43
C ASN A 222 1.10 -21.95 -29.52
N PHE A 223 0.07 -22.60 -30.06
CA PHE A 223 -1.04 -23.08 -29.25
C PHE A 223 -0.58 -24.22 -28.33
N ASP A 224 -0.74 -24.02 -27.03
CA ASP A 224 -0.50 -25.02 -26.00
C ASP A 224 -1.71 -25.06 -25.05
N GLN A 225 -2.32 -26.25 -24.94
CA GLN A 225 -3.49 -26.51 -24.10
C GLN A 225 -3.13 -26.61 -22.60
N SER A 226 -1.86 -26.86 -22.27
CA SER A 226 -1.37 -27.05 -20.89
C SER A 226 -0.98 -25.75 -20.18
N LEU A 227 -0.68 -24.69 -20.95
CA LEU A 227 -0.10 -23.45 -20.42
C LEU A 227 -1.11 -22.38 -20.03
N ALA A 228 -2.39 -22.51 -20.40
CA ALA A 228 -3.40 -21.49 -20.12
C ALA A 228 -4.81 -22.09 -19.96
N PRO A 229 -5.67 -21.47 -19.11
CA PRO A 229 -7.08 -21.80 -19.09
C PRO A 229 -7.65 -21.53 -20.49
N THR A 230 -8.06 -22.61 -21.14
CA THR A 230 -8.53 -22.56 -22.52
C THR A 230 -10.04 -22.39 -22.50
N ILE A 231 -10.53 -21.36 -23.21
CA ILE A 231 -11.97 -21.10 -23.32
C ILE A 231 -12.42 -21.66 -24.66
N GLY A 232 -13.44 -22.51 -24.64
CA GLY A 232 -13.95 -23.20 -25.83
C GLY A 232 -15.37 -22.82 -26.18
N ALA A 233 -15.70 -22.86 -27.47
CA ALA A 233 -17.07 -22.82 -27.99
C ALA A 233 -17.24 -23.85 -29.13
N PRO A 234 -18.40 -24.53 -29.23
CA PRO A 234 -18.68 -25.42 -30.35
C PRO A 234 -18.76 -24.63 -31.67
N ILE A 235 -18.29 -25.21 -32.76
CA ILE A 235 -18.31 -24.63 -34.11
C ILE A 235 -18.90 -25.65 -35.09
N PHE A 236 -19.67 -25.23 -36.09
CA PHE A 236 -20.39 -26.15 -37.00
C PHE A 236 -21.44 -27.01 -36.29
N LEU A 237 -22.34 -26.34 -35.57
CA LEU A 237 -23.50 -26.98 -34.96
C LEU A 237 -24.34 -27.68 -36.03
N ASP A 238 -24.75 -28.92 -35.75
CA ASP A 238 -25.69 -29.66 -36.56
C ASP A 238 -27.13 -29.20 -36.30
N ASP A 239 -28.12 -29.99 -36.68
CA ASP A 239 -29.54 -29.64 -36.49
C ASP A 239 -30.04 -29.89 -35.06
N ASN A 240 -29.23 -30.57 -34.23
CA ASN A 240 -29.49 -30.84 -32.81
C ASN A 240 -28.67 -29.93 -31.88
N ASP A 241 -28.04 -28.88 -32.41
CA ASP A 241 -27.09 -28.01 -31.67
C ASP A 241 -25.86 -28.76 -31.11
N GLU A 242 -25.50 -29.90 -31.71
CA GLU A 242 -24.30 -30.66 -31.36
C GLU A 242 -23.19 -30.41 -32.37
N SER A 243 -21.93 -30.55 -31.93
CA SER A 243 -20.79 -30.47 -32.84
C SER A 243 -19.61 -31.30 -32.36
N ASP A 244 -19.01 -32.01 -33.31
CA ASP A 244 -17.74 -32.71 -33.14
C ASP A 244 -16.54 -31.76 -33.07
N PHE A 245 -16.73 -30.48 -33.44
CA PHE A 245 -15.68 -29.47 -33.48
C PHE A 245 -15.84 -28.41 -32.40
N LYS A 246 -14.73 -28.10 -31.71
CA LYS A 246 -14.64 -27.03 -30.71
C LYS A 246 -13.53 -26.06 -31.07
N LEU A 247 -13.84 -24.77 -31.07
CA LEU A 247 -12.86 -23.69 -31.20
C LEU A 247 -12.41 -23.27 -29.80
N TYR A 248 -11.11 -23.38 -29.56
CA TYR A 248 -10.46 -23.00 -28.32
C TYR A 248 -9.61 -21.74 -28.48
N ILE A 249 -9.57 -20.91 -27.45
CA ILE A 249 -8.71 -19.73 -27.36
C ILE A 249 -7.96 -19.68 -26.02
N ASN A 250 -6.70 -19.29 -26.09
CA ASN A 250 -5.74 -19.15 -25.01
C ASN A 250 -5.22 -17.70 -25.01
N PHE A 251 -5.04 -17.14 -23.82
CA PHE A 251 -4.40 -15.83 -23.61
C PHE A 251 -3.18 -15.95 -22.69
N PRO A 252 -1.94 -16.00 -23.22
CA PRO A 252 -0.75 -16.16 -22.40
C PRO A 252 -0.55 -15.00 -21.41
N GLU A 253 -0.88 -13.77 -21.81
CA GLU A 253 -0.75 -12.57 -20.98
C GLU A 253 -2.03 -12.20 -20.19
N ARG A 254 -3.00 -13.12 -20.03
CA ARG A 254 -4.29 -12.86 -19.35
C ARG A 254 -4.13 -12.21 -17.97
N LYS A 255 -3.27 -12.80 -17.11
CA LYS A 255 -3.06 -12.30 -15.75
C LYS A 255 -2.51 -10.87 -15.74
N LYS A 256 -1.52 -10.60 -16.60
CA LYS A 256 -0.89 -9.28 -16.72
C LYS A 256 -1.89 -8.23 -17.20
N PHE A 257 -2.74 -8.58 -18.17
CA PHE A 257 -3.81 -7.72 -18.65
C PHE A 257 -4.81 -7.35 -17.55
N ILE A 258 -5.33 -8.34 -16.83
CA ILE A 258 -6.31 -8.12 -15.76
C ILE A 258 -5.70 -7.22 -14.67
N ILE A 259 -4.48 -7.50 -14.22
CA ILE A 259 -3.78 -6.68 -13.21
C ILE A 259 -3.57 -5.25 -13.71
N SER A 260 -3.15 -5.07 -14.96
CA SER A 260 -2.94 -3.74 -15.54
C SER A 260 -4.21 -2.88 -15.59
N SER A 261 -5.39 -3.51 -15.63
CA SER A 261 -6.67 -2.78 -15.65
C SER A 261 -7.05 -2.18 -14.29
N ILE A 262 -6.52 -2.72 -13.19
CA ILE A 262 -6.84 -2.27 -11.83
C ILE A 262 -5.66 -1.60 -11.12
N ILE A 263 -4.43 -1.76 -11.63
CA ILE A 263 -3.20 -1.33 -10.96
C ILE A 263 -3.22 0.15 -10.58
N GLY A 264 -3.80 1.02 -11.42
CA GLY A 264 -3.92 2.45 -11.14
C GLY A 264 -4.78 2.75 -9.91
N VAL A 265 -5.93 2.09 -9.79
CA VAL A 265 -6.84 2.23 -8.63
C VAL A 265 -6.23 1.59 -7.38
N THR A 266 -5.58 0.43 -7.53
CA THR A 266 -4.86 -0.23 -6.43
C THR A 266 -3.74 0.64 -5.87
N LEU A 267 -2.89 1.22 -6.72
CA LEU A 267 -1.81 2.12 -6.30
C LEU A 267 -2.34 3.36 -5.59
N LEU A 268 -3.41 3.96 -6.12
CA LEU A 268 -4.04 5.13 -5.51
C LEU A 268 -4.60 4.79 -4.12
N SER A 269 -5.27 3.64 -3.97
CA SER A 269 -5.80 3.15 -2.70
C SER A 269 -4.67 2.98 -1.67
N VAL A 270 -3.59 2.29 -2.06
CA VAL A 270 -2.39 2.08 -1.21
C VAL A 270 -1.74 3.40 -0.80
N LEU A 271 -1.64 4.37 -1.71
CA LEU A 271 -1.11 5.71 -1.41
C LEU A 271 -1.94 6.41 -0.33
N PHE A 272 -3.27 6.41 -0.45
CA PHE A 272 -4.14 7.01 0.57
C PHE A 272 -4.03 6.28 1.91
N THR A 273 -3.94 4.95 1.91
CA THR A 273 -3.72 4.18 3.15
C THR A 273 -2.41 4.59 3.82
N LEU A 274 -1.34 4.76 3.06
CA LEU A 274 -0.04 5.18 3.58
C LEU A 274 -0.12 6.58 4.19
N ILE A 275 -0.78 7.52 3.53
CA ILE A 275 -1.00 8.88 4.04
C ILE A 275 -1.76 8.84 5.36
N ILE A 276 -2.83 8.04 5.46
CA ILE A 276 -3.62 7.88 6.68
C ILE A 276 -2.76 7.29 7.80
N ILE A 277 -1.95 6.26 7.52
CA ILE A 277 -1.04 5.65 8.50
C ILE A 277 -0.03 6.66 9.03
N ILE A 278 0.58 7.45 8.16
CA ILE A 278 1.55 8.50 8.54
C ILE A 278 0.86 9.57 9.40
N ALA A 279 -0.30 10.06 8.97
CA ALA A 279 -1.06 11.07 9.70
C ALA A 279 -1.47 10.56 11.10
N TYR A 280 -1.96 9.32 11.18
CA TYR A 280 -2.32 8.66 12.44
C TYR A 280 -1.12 8.53 13.38
N THR A 281 0.01 8.03 12.87
CA THR A 281 1.23 7.84 13.66
C THR A 281 1.76 9.17 14.19
N SER A 282 1.75 10.22 13.34
CA SER A 282 2.14 11.58 13.74
C SER A 282 1.20 12.15 14.81
N ALA A 283 -0.11 12.01 14.64
CA ALA A 283 -1.11 12.48 15.60
C ALA A 283 -0.94 11.78 16.96
N LEU A 284 -0.75 10.46 16.97
CA LEU A 284 -0.48 9.70 18.19
C LEU A 284 0.79 10.18 18.91
N TYR A 285 1.88 10.35 18.16
CA TYR A 285 3.14 10.81 18.71
C TYR A 285 2.99 12.20 19.35
N GLN A 286 2.31 13.14 18.67
CA GLN A 286 2.03 14.48 19.19
C GLN A 286 1.19 14.43 20.46
N LEU A 287 0.13 13.62 20.50
CA LEU A 287 -0.73 13.46 21.67
C LEU A 287 0.03 12.91 22.89
N ILE A 288 0.85 11.88 22.70
CA ILE A 288 1.67 11.30 23.78
C ILE A 288 2.66 12.34 24.31
N LYS A 289 3.34 13.06 23.42
CA LYS A 289 4.28 14.13 23.78
C LYS A 289 3.59 15.25 24.57
N GLN A 290 2.44 15.72 24.12
CA GLN A 290 1.65 16.74 24.82
C GLN A 290 1.24 16.28 26.21
N ARG A 291 0.83 15.01 26.35
CA ARG A 291 0.46 14.45 27.66
C ARG A 291 1.65 14.38 28.61
N LYS A 292 2.83 13.96 28.13
CA LYS A 292 4.07 13.95 28.94
C LYS A 292 4.41 15.36 29.43
N ILE A 293 4.36 16.36 28.54
CA ILE A 293 4.61 17.77 28.87
C ILE A 293 3.59 18.28 29.91
N SER A 294 2.31 17.98 29.73
CA SER A 294 1.25 18.39 30.65
C SER A 294 1.45 17.80 32.04
N GLN A 295 1.80 16.50 32.11
CA GLN A 295 2.11 15.83 33.38
C GLN A 295 3.32 16.48 34.06
N MET A 296 4.42 16.69 33.33
CA MET A 296 5.63 17.35 33.86
C MET A 296 5.31 18.77 34.39
N LYS A 297 4.47 19.53 33.68
CA LYS A 297 4.03 20.86 34.14
C LYS A 297 3.22 20.77 35.43
N SER A 298 2.30 19.81 35.54
CA SER A 298 1.50 19.61 36.75
C SER A 298 2.38 19.19 37.94
N ASP A 299 3.30 18.24 37.73
CA ASP A 299 4.21 17.76 38.76
C ASP A 299 5.14 18.89 39.23
N PHE A 300 5.62 19.72 38.29
CA PHE A 300 6.40 20.91 38.61
C PHE A 300 5.63 21.91 39.49
N ILE A 301 4.38 22.25 39.11
CA ILE A 301 3.56 23.18 39.90
C ILE A 301 3.32 22.62 41.30
N ASN A 302 2.92 21.35 41.42
CA ASN A 302 2.66 20.71 42.71
C ASN A 302 3.91 20.71 43.61
N ASN A 303 5.08 20.37 43.04
CA ASN A 303 6.33 20.36 43.77
C ASN A 303 6.73 21.78 44.22
N MET A 304 6.60 22.78 43.35
CA MET A 304 6.87 24.18 43.71
C MET A 304 5.94 24.67 44.81
N THR A 305 4.64 24.37 44.74
CA THR A 305 3.69 24.72 45.80
C THR A 305 4.13 24.13 47.14
N HIS A 306 4.56 22.87 47.17
CA HIS A 306 5.04 22.24 48.40
C HIS A 306 6.33 22.89 48.93
N GLU A 307 7.31 23.12 48.05
CA GLU A 307 8.59 23.76 48.39
C GLU A 307 8.43 25.22 48.86
N PHE A 308 7.36 25.92 48.46
CA PHE A 308 7.02 27.25 49.00
C PHE A 308 6.20 27.19 50.29
N LYS A 309 5.36 26.17 50.50
CA LYS A 309 4.51 26.10 51.70
C LYS A 309 5.31 25.92 52.98
N THR A 310 6.36 25.09 52.96
CA THR A 310 7.24 24.85 54.12
C THR A 310 7.96 26.12 54.64
N PRO A 311 8.65 26.91 53.79
CA PRO A 311 9.30 28.13 54.24
C PRO A 311 8.30 29.15 54.78
N ILE A 312 7.17 29.33 54.10
CA ILE A 312 6.10 30.25 54.53
C ILE A 312 5.55 29.85 55.90
N ALA A 313 5.28 28.55 56.12
CA ALA A 313 4.80 28.07 57.41
C ALA A 313 5.84 28.27 58.54
N THR A 314 7.12 28.06 58.24
CA THR A 314 8.21 28.23 59.22
C THR A 314 8.39 29.71 59.59
N ILE A 315 8.31 30.61 58.61
CA ILE A 315 8.34 32.06 58.85
C ILE A 315 7.16 32.48 59.72
N ASN A 316 5.94 32.00 59.41
CA ASN A 316 4.75 32.31 60.21
C ASN A 316 4.91 31.82 61.65
N LEU A 317 5.41 30.59 61.85
CA LEU A 317 5.63 30.04 63.20
C LEU A 317 6.69 30.84 63.99
N ALA A 318 7.75 31.28 63.33
CA ALA A 318 8.76 32.15 63.95
C ALA A 318 8.18 33.52 64.32
N LEU A 319 7.33 34.10 63.47
CA LEU A 319 6.63 35.35 63.75
C LEU A 319 5.64 35.21 64.92
N ASP A 320 4.86 34.13 64.96
CA ASP A 320 3.93 33.84 66.07
C ASP A 320 4.69 33.60 67.38
N ALA A 321 5.85 32.92 67.33
CA ALA A 321 6.71 32.75 68.49
C ALA A 321 7.25 34.09 69.01
N ILE A 322 7.70 34.99 68.12
CA ILE A 322 8.17 36.34 68.52
C ILE A 322 7.03 37.16 69.16
N ARG A 323 5.80 37.02 68.69
CA ARG A 323 4.62 37.74 69.23
C ARG A 323 4.22 37.29 70.64
N ASN A 324 4.67 36.12 71.09
CA ASN A 324 4.35 35.62 72.44
C ASN A 324 4.99 36.54 73.50
N PRO A 325 4.22 37.08 74.47
CA PRO A 325 4.73 37.97 75.52
C PRO A 325 5.91 37.41 76.32
N GLN A 326 6.02 36.08 76.44
CA GLN A 326 7.14 35.41 77.13
C GLN A 326 8.43 35.38 76.31
N ILE A 327 8.33 35.54 74.99
CA ILE A 327 9.47 35.48 74.06
C ILE A 327 9.88 36.88 73.60
N ILE A 328 8.93 37.81 73.43
CA ILE A 328 9.21 39.16 72.92
C ILE A 328 10.18 39.96 73.82
N ASN A 329 10.19 39.66 75.12
CA ASN A 329 11.09 40.27 76.10
C ASN A 329 12.43 39.53 76.24
N ASP A 330 12.59 38.37 75.61
CA ASP A 330 13.82 37.58 75.58
C ASP A 330 14.61 37.88 74.30
N GLN A 331 15.59 38.78 74.43
CA GLN A 331 16.35 39.31 73.29
C GLN A 331 17.12 38.21 72.52
N GLU A 332 17.58 37.15 73.20
CA GLU A 332 18.29 36.05 72.54
C GLU A 332 17.36 35.20 71.68
N LYS A 333 16.18 34.84 72.21
CA LYS A 333 15.18 34.09 71.46
C LYS A 333 14.67 34.87 70.25
N VAL A 334 14.41 36.17 70.40
CA VAL A 334 14.00 37.04 69.30
C VAL A 334 15.06 37.05 68.19
N LYS A 335 16.34 37.25 68.54
CA LYS A 335 17.44 37.20 67.55
C LYS A 335 17.52 35.86 66.83
N ARG A 336 17.29 34.74 67.52
CA ARG A 336 17.28 33.39 66.92
C ARG A 336 16.14 33.24 65.89
N TYR A 337 14.92 33.67 66.22
CA TYR A 337 13.79 33.60 65.29
C TYR A 337 13.95 34.56 64.10
N LEU A 338 14.48 35.76 64.31
CA LEU A 338 14.81 36.69 63.21
C LEU A 338 15.86 36.11 62.25
N ARG A 339 16.87 35.40 62.76
CA ARG A 339 17.83 34.67 61.92
C ARG A 339 17.16 33.57 61.11
N MET A 340 16.28 32.78 61.73
CA MET A 340 15.50 31.74 61.05
C MET A 340 14.64 32.32 59.91
N ILE A 341 13.94 33.43 60.17
CA ILE A 341 13.16 34.14 59.13
C ILE A 341 14.06 34.60 57.98
N LYS A 342 15.24 35.17 58.29
CA LYS A 342 16.19 35.65 57.26
C LYS A 342 16.72 34.50 56.40
N GLU A 343 17.06 33.36 57.02
CA GLU A 343 17.52 32.16 56.32
C GLU A 343 16.44 31.60 55.39
N GLU A 344 15.20 31.53 55.89
CA GLU A 344 14.09 30.97 55.12
C GLU A 344 13.62 31.90 54.00
N ASN A 345 13.73 33.22 54.19
CA ASN A 345 13.51 34.22 53.13
C ASN A 345 14.61 34.14 52.04
N LYS A 346 15.88 33.98 52.43
CA LYS A 346 16.97 33.71 51.48
C LYS A 346 16.71 32.43 50.68
N ARG A 347 16.19 31.38 51.34
CA ARG A 347 15.79 30.13 50.69
C ARG A 347 14.63 30.34 49.70
N MET A 348 13.60 31.12 50.05
CA MET A 348 12.50 31.45 49.14
C MET A 348 12.97 32.23 47.91
N ASN A 349 13.85 33.23 48.08
CA ASN A 349 14.40 33.98 46.94
C ASN A 349 15.17 33.08 45.98
N ALA A 350 15.98 32.15 46.51
CA ALA A 350 16.64 31.15 45.67
C ALA A 350 15.64 30.28 44.87
N GLN A 351 14.48 29.94 45.45
CA GLN A 351 13.41 29.21 44.74
C GLN A 351 12.80 30.05 43.61
N VAL A 352 12.57 31.35 43.84
CA VAL A 352 12.02 32.27 42.82
C VAL A 352 12.98 32.43 41.64
N GLU A 353 14.26 32.69 41.91
CA GLU A 353 15.29 32.78 40.88
C GLU A 353 15.38 31.49 40.04
N ASN A 354 15.25 30.34 40.69
CA ASN A 354 15.21 29.05 40.00
C ASN A 354 13.99 28.93 39.06
N VAL A 355 12.80 29.37 39.48
CA VAL A 355 11.60 29.39 38.62
C VAL A 355 11.79 30.31 37.42
N LEU A 356 12.39 31.50 37.62
CA LEU A 356 12.70 32.43 36.54
C LEU A 356 13.69 31.83 35.54
N ARG A 357 14.75 31.17 36.03
CA ARG A 357 15.71 30.44 35.18
C ARG A 357 15.02 29.38 34.33
N ILE A 358 14.11 28.58 34.91
CA ILE A 358 13.34 27.56 34.16
C ILE A 358 12.49 28.19 33.05
N SER A 359 11.82 29.30 33.36
CA SER A 359 10.96 30.02 32.40
C SER A 359 11.77 30.60 31.23
N GLN A 360 12.93 31.20 31.52
CA GLN A 360 13.86 31.71 30.52
C GLN A 360 14.43 30.59 29.65
N LEU A 361 14.70 29.43 30.25
CA LEU A 361 15.06 28.24 29.48
C LEU A 361 13.88 27.84 28.59
N GLN A 362 12.66 27.58 29.05
CA GLN A 362 11.59 27.08 28.16
C GLN A 362 11.29 27.96 26.93
N LYS A 363 11.47 29.28 27.01
CA LYS A 363 11.48 30.14 25.84
C LYS A 363 12.79 29.89 25.06
N LYS A 364 12.71 29.40 23.82
CA LYS A 364 13.86 29.17 22.91
C LYS A 364 14.74 30.42 22.63
N GLN A 365 14.55 31.53 23.34
CA GLN A 365 15.21 32.82 23.18
C GLN A 365 16.50 32.91 24.01
N LEU A 366 17.37 31.92 23.92
CA LEU A 366 18.76 32.11 24.35
C LEU A 366 19.52 32.72 23.16
N ASN A 367 19.30 34.01 22.88
CA ASN A 367 20.20 34.80 22.04
C ASN A 367 21.47 35.06 22.84
N ILE A 368 22.35 34.06 22.86
CA ILE A 368 23.61 34.10 23.58
C ILE A 368 24.67 34.67 22.64
N SER A 369 25.23 35.84 22.97
CA SER A 369 26.45 36.34 22.33
C SER A 369 27.60 35.40 22.65
N LYS A 370 28.39 35.02 21.65
CA LYS A 370 29.51 34.11 21.81
C LYS A 370 30.77 34.80 21.32
N ASP A 371 31.81 34.70 22.13
CA ASP A 371 33.10 35.31 21.87
C ASP A 371 34.17 34.22 21.79
N ARG A 372 35.34 34.57 21.25
CA ARG A 372 36.49 33.66 21.21
C ARG A 372 37.10 33.60 22.61
N LEU A 373 36.98 32.45 23.26
CA LEU A 373 37.47 32.22 24.62
C LEU A 373 38.40 31.01 24.67
N LYS A 374 39.28 30.95 25.67
CA LYS A 374 40.08 29.76 25.96
C LYS A 374 39.33 28.90 26.98
N LEU A 375 39.14 27.62 26.66
CA LEU A 375 38.43 26.69 27.55
C LEU A 375 39.17 26.47 28.88
N HIS A 376 40.51 26.53 28.89
CA HIS A 376 41.30 26.36 30.12
C HIS A 376 40.99 27.45 31.15
N ASP A 377 40.95 28.71 30.71
CA ASP A 377 40.61 29.86 31.55
C ASP A 377 39.21 29.67 32.18
N LEU A 378 38.22 29.25 31.38
CA LEU A 378 36.86 28.96 31.88
C LEU A 378 36.82 27.82 32.92
N ILE A 379 37.69 26.81 32.76
CA ILE A 379 37.80 25.70 33.72
C ILE A 379 38.42 26.19 35.02
N GLU A 380 39.49 26.96 34.95
CA GLU A 380 40.15 27.54 36.13
C GLU A 380 39.18 28.43 36.91
N ASP A 381 38.46 29.33 36.23
CA ASP A 381 37.42 30.15 36.83
C ASP A 381 36.34 29.29 37.49
N ALA A 382 35.86 28.24 36.82
CA ALA A 382 34.85 27.36 37.40
C ALA A 382 35.36 26.57 38.63
N VAL A 383 36.65 26.22 38.67
CA VAL A 383 37.28 25.56 39.82
C VAL A 383 37.31 26.48 41.03
N THR A 384 37.68 27.76 40.86
CA THR A 384 37.71 28.72 42.00
C THR A 384 36.34 28.88 42.68
N HIS A 385 35.24 28.74 41.93
CA HIS A 385 33.88 28.84 42.48
C HIS A 385 33.52 27.71 43.46
N VAL A 386 34.16 26.55 43.34
CA VAL A 386 33.82 25.34 44.11
C VAL A 386 34.95 24.89 45.06
N GLU A 387 36.13 25.48 44.94
CA GLU A 387 37.35 25.11 45.66
C GLU A 387 37.13 25.09 47.19
N LEU A 388 36.58 26.17 47.76
CA LEU A 388 36.31 26.26 49.20
C LEU A 388 35.38 25.13 49.70
N ILE A 389 34.41 24.70 48.89
CA ILE A 389 33.47 23.63 49.24
C ILE A 389 34.19 22.27 49.21
N VAL A 390 35.10 22.07 48.27
CA VAL A 390 35.92 20.86 48.16
C VAL A 390 36.90 20.76 49.31
N GLU A 391 37.57 21.86 49.66
CA GLU A 391 38.51 21.94 50.78
C GLU A 391 37.85 21.69 52.14
N ASP A 392 36.68 22.28 52.38
CA ASP A 392 35.88 22.04 53.60
C ASP A 392 35.55 20.54 53.77
N ARG A 393 35.33 19.84 52.65
CA ARG A 393 35.11 18.38 52.62
C ARG A 393 36.39 17.56 52.50
N LYS A 394 37.58 18.18 52.64
CA LYS A 394 38.91 17.54 52.55
C LYS A 394 39.16 16.79 51.23
N GLY A 395 38.55 17.26 50.15
CA GLY A 395 38.69 16.71 48.80
C GLY A 395 39.79 17.39 47.98
N TYR A 396 39.85 17.08 46.68
CA TYR A 396 40.68 17.80 45.72
C TYR A 396 40.04 17.89 44.34
N ILE A 397 40.44 18.92 43.59
CA ILE A 397 40.23 19.01 42.14
C ILE A 397 41.62 19.06 41.47
N LYS A 398 41.90 18.15 40.53
CA LYS A 398 43.14 18.15 39.75
C LYS A 398 42.85 18.41 38.28
N THR A 399 43.53 19.39 37.70
CA THR A 399 43.42 19.74 36.28
C THR A 399 44.55 19.09 35.48
N HIS A 400 44.20 18.49 34.35
CA HIS A 400 45.10 17.78 33.46
C HIS A 400 44.90 18.32 32.03
N PHE A 401 45.55 19.43 31.71
CA PHE A 401 45.39 20.13 30.43
C PHE A 401 46.27 19.56 29.31
N LYS A 402 45.84 18.45 28.71
CA LYS A 402 46.57 17.80 27.60
C LYS A 402 46.18 18.33 26.22
N ALA A 403 45.18 19.20 26.13
CA ALA A 403 44.79 19.85 24.88
C ALA A 403 45.76 21.00 24.53
N ALA A 404 46.48 20.89 23.41
CA ALA A 404 47.33 21.96 22.89
C ALA A 404 46.54 23.16 22.33
N LYS A 405 45.34 22.92 21.80
CA LYS A 405 44.42 23.96 21.31
C LYS A 405 43.21 24.06 22.24
N SER A 406 42.92 25.24 22.77
CA SER A 406 41.80 25.46 23.71
C SER A 406 40.83 26.57 23.31
N SER A 407 41.00 27.21 22.14
CA SER A 407 40.09 28.26 21.68
C SER A 407 38.74 27.72 21.20
N ILE A 408 37.66 28.22 21.79
CA ILE A 408 36.27 27.86 21.49
C ILE A 408 35.41 29.11 21.29
N LEU A 409 34.26 28.95 20.62
CA LEU A 409 33.27 30.02 20.47
C LEU A 409 32.20 29.87 21.56
N ALA A 410 32.30 30.65 22.63
CA ALA A 410 31.39 30.52 23.75
C ALA A 410 31.05 31.82 24.46
N ASN A 411 29.97 31.79 25.21
CA ASN A 411 29.67 32.83 26.19
C ASN A 411 30.30 32.46 27.53
N GLU A 412 31.14 33.34 28.03
CA GLU A 412 31.88 33.17 29.28
C GLU A 412 30.94 32.78 30.44
N THR A 413 29.97 33.63 30.77
CA THR A 413 29.05 33.41 31.89
C THR A 413 28.27 32.11 31.78
N TYR A 414 27.66 31.82 30.61
CA TYR A 414 26.86 30.60 30.47
C TYR A 414 27.73 29.35 30.50
N PHE A 415 28.92 29.38 29.90
CA PHE A 415 29.78 28.21 29.81
C PHE A 415 30.52 27.93 31.14
N THR A 416 30.96 28.95 31.87
CA THR A 416 31.46 28.79 33.24
C THR A 416 30.38 28.16 34.13
N ASN A 417 29.12 28.61 34.00
CA ASN A 417 28.00 27.98 34.69
C ASN A 417 27.80 26.49 34.32
N VAL A 418 28.08 26.08 33.08
CA VAL A 418 28.03 24.66 32.69
C VAL A 418 29.04 23.85 33.47
N ILE A 419 30.28 24.33 33.54
CA ILE A 419 31.38 23.63 34.21
C ILE A 419 31.11 23.58 35.73
N VAL A 420 30.69 24.69 36.32
CA VAL A 420 30.31 24.76 37.74
C VAL A 420 29.17 23.77 38.06
N ASN A 421 28.15 23.64 37.19
CA ASN A 421 27.08 22.67 37.42
C ASN A 421 27.57 21.21 37.40
N ILE A 422 28.54 20.87 36.56
CA ILE A 422 29.12 19.53 36.52
C ILE A 422 29.97 19.28 37.77
N LEU A 423 30.80 20.26 38.16
CA LEU A 423 31.62 20.18 39.37
C LEU A 423 30.76 20.10 40.65
N ASP A 424 29.72 20.92 40.76
CA ASP A 424 28.77 20.86 41.89
C ASP A 424 28.12 19.49 42.01
N ASN A 425 27.71 18.87 40.88
CA ASN A 425 27.19 17.51 40.89
C ASN A 425 28.27 16.49 41.35
N ALA A 426 29.50 16.60 40.87
CA ALA A 426 30.59 15.72 41.29
C ALA A 426 30.85 15.81 42.82
N ILE A 427 30.77 17.01 43.40
CA ILE A 427 30.91 17.23 44.84
C ILE A 427 29.73 16.63 45.60
N LYS A 428 28.52 16.98 45.16
CA LYS A 428 27.27 16.67 45.85
C LYS A 428 26.94 15.18 45.89
N TYR A 429 27.31 14.43 44.85
CA TYR A 429 27.08 12.99 44.75
C TYR A 429 28.30 12.15 45.17
N SER A 430 29.31 12.78 45.79
CA SER A 430 30.42 12.10 46.46
C SER A 430 30.06 11.84 47.94
N PRO A 431 29.94 10.56 48.37
CA PRO A 431 29.65 10.23 49.77
C PRO A 431 30.82 10.56 50.70
N GLU A 432 32.06 10.36 50.23
CA GLU A 432 33.30 10.68 50.94
C GLU A 432 33.87 12.04 50.49
N ALA A 433 35.13 12.31 50.85
CA ALA A 433 35.87 13.47 50.35
C ALA A 433 35.88 13.48 48.81
N PRO A 434 35.42 14.56 48.17
CA PRO A 434 35.29 14.59 46.71
C PRO A 434 36.66 14.57 46.04
N LYS A 435 36.87 13.58 45.17
CA LYS A 435 38.09 13.43 44.36
C LYS A 435 37.70 13.60 42.91
N ILE A 436 38.07 14.75 42.34
CA ILE A 436 37.62 15.16 41.01
C ILE A 436 38.86 15.41 40.14
N ASP A 437 38.89 14.77 38.97
CA ASP A 437 39.92 15.00 37.95
C ASP A 437 39.28 15.61 36.71
N VAL A 438 39.83 16.72 36.23
CA VAL A 438 39.37 17.44 35.04
C VAL A 438 40.41 17.29 33.94
N PHE A 439 40.04 16.66 32.83
CA PHE A 439 40.90 16.42 31.69
C PHE A 439 40.47 17.26 30.50
N THR A 440 41.44 17.74 29.72
CA THR A 440 41.17 18.24 28.36
C THR A 440 42.04 17.54 27.33
N GLU A 441 41.47 17.20 26.19
CA GLU A 441 42.18 16.60 25.05
C GLU A 441 41.66 17.14 23.72
N ASN A 442 42.51 17.14 22.68
CA ASN A 442 42.09 17.48 21.32
C ASN A 442 41.83 16.20 20.52
N VAL A 443 40.64 16.08 19.92
CA VAL A 443 40.27 14.95 19.06
C VAL A 443 39.71 15.50 17.74
N GLY A 444 40.52 15.41 16.69
CA GLY A 444 40.23 16.03 15.39
C GLY A 444 40.07 17.55 15.53
N ASN A 445 38.95 18.09 15.04
CA ASN A 445 38.62 19.53 15.13
C ASN A 445 37.85 19.90 16.41
N ASN A 446 37.92 19.08 17.45
CA ASN A 446 37.18 19.30 18.68
C ASN A 446 38.09 19.25 19.91
N ILE A 447 37.69 19.95 20.96
CA ILE A 447 38.22 19.78 22.30
C ILE A 447 37.22 18.99 23.14
N LEU A 448 37.72 18.00 23.88
CA LEU A 448 36.96 17.27 24.88
C LEU A 448 37.36 17.78 26.26
N LEU A 449 36.35 18.07 27.08
CA LEU A 449 36.44 18.33 28.50
C LEU A 449 35.80 17.16 29.24
N SER A 450 36.58 16.42 30.00
CA SER A 450 36.10 15.30 30.80
C SER A 450 36.26 15.59 32.29
N VAL A 451 35.16 15.55 33.04
CA VAL A 451 35.15 15.69 34.50
C VAL A 451 34.85 14.32 35.10
N LYS A 452 35.83 13.75 35.80
CA LYS A 452 35.74 12.44 36.43
C LYS A 452 35.61 12.59 37.93
N ASP A 453 34.56 11.99 38.49
CA ASP A 453 34.33 11.89 39.94
C ASP A 453 34.47 10.44 40.42
N GLN A 454 34.76 10.29 41.71
CA GLN A 454 34.75 9.00 42.41
C GLN A 454 33.52 8.89 43.34
N GLY A 455 32.38 9.40 42.89
CA GLY A 455 31.14 9.43 43.66
C GLY A 455 30.36 8.12 43.64
N MET A 456 29.08 8.19 44.01
CA MET A 456 28.22 7.01 44.10
C MET A 456 27.90 6.34 42.74
N GLY A 457 28.15 7.03 41.63
CA GLY A 457 27.84 6.57 40.28
C GLY A 457 26.35 6.31 40.03
N MET A 458 26.01 5.88 38.81
CA MET A 458 24.63 5.75 38.34
C MET A 458 24.44 4.59 37.36
N ASN A 459 23.27 3.97 37.41
CA ASN A 459 22.93 2.84 36.55
C ASN A 459 22.64 3.30 35.09
N LYS A 460 22.62 2.33 34.14
CA LYS A 460 22.39 2.64 32.72
C LYS A 460 21.02 3.26 32.41
N ALA A 461 19.99 2.98 33.22
CA ALA A 461 18.67 3.56 33.02
C ALA A 461 18.64 5.05 33.37
N VAL A 462 19.37 5.42 34.43
CA VAL A 462 19.56 6.80 34.89
C VAL A 462 20.39 7.58 33.88
N GLN A 463 21.51 7.01 33.39
CA GLN A 463 22.37 7.62 32.35
C GLN A 463 21.59 8.11 31.12
N LYS A 464 20.59 7.35 30.67
CA LYS A 464 19.75 7.73 29.52
C LYS A 464 18.83 8.93 29.78
N ARG A 465 18.57 9.24 31.05
CA ARG A 465 17.53 10.18 31.48
C ARG A 465 18.06 11.37 32.28
N ILE A 466 19.31 11.36 32.74
CA ILE A 466 19.88 12.44 33.58
C ILE A 466 19.85 13.84 32.95
N PHE A 467 19.80 13.92 31.62
CA PHE A 467 19.68 15.19 30.91
C PHE A 467 18.23 15.57 30.57
N GLU A 468 17.23 14.75 30.94
CA GLU A 468 15.81 15.14 30.84
C GLU A 468 15.47 16.21 31.88
N GLU A 469 14.66 17.20 31.49
CA GLU A 469 14.16 18.21 32.45
C GLU A 469 13.39 17.55 33.59
N PHE A 470 13.67 17.99 34.82
CA PHE A 470 13.04 17.53 36.07
C PHE A 470 13.33 16.08 36.47
N TYR A 471 14.23 15.38 35.77
CA TYR A 471 14.56 14.00 36.11
C TYR A 471 15.44 13.92 37.36
N ARG A 472 15.10 13.02 38.28
CA ARG A 472 15.87 12.66 39.47
C ARG A 472 15.80 11.16 39.70
N GLU A 473 16.92 10.54 40.09
CA GLU A 473 16.92 9.16 40.56
C GLU A 473 16.28 9.10 41.96
N TYR A 474 15.10 8.46 42.07
CA TYR A 474 14.42 8.24 43.34
C TYR A 474 14.98 6.97 43.99
N THR A 475 16.11 7.07 44.68
CA THR A 475 16.59 6.00 45.58
C THR A 475 16.14 6.28 47.00
N GLY A 476 15.47 5.30 47.62
CA GLY A 476 15.03 5.34 49.01
C GLY A 476 16.14 5.80 49.96
N ASN A 477 15.74 6.57 50.97
CA ASN A 477 16.55 7.24 51.99
C ASN A 477 17.49 8.39 51.54
N VAL A 478 17.58 8.74 50.26
CA VAL A 478 18.37 9.91 49.81
C VAL A 478 17.47 11.15 49.59
N HIS A 479 16.69 11.52 50.62
CA HIS A 479 16.00 12.82 50.64
C HIS A 479 16.93 14.00 50.95
N ASN A 480 18.21 13.75 51.28
CA ASN A 480 19.14 14.78 51.77
C ASN A 480 19.83 15.62 50.68
N VAL A 481 19.73 15.23 49.41
CA VAL A 481 20.47 15.91 48.33
C VAL A 481 19.55 16.91 47.62
N LYS A 482 19.54 18.16 48.08
CA LYS A 482 18.69 19.28 47.59
C LYS A 482 18.96 19.58 46.10
N GLY A 483 17.95 19.53 45.22
CA GLY A 483 18.11 19.94 43.82
C GLY A 483 16.89 19.62 42.94
N HIS A 484 16.65 20.45 41.92
CA HIS A 484 15.39 20.48 41.17
C HIS A 484 15.38 19.64 39.89
N GLY A 485 16.47 18.93 39.57
CA GLY A 485 16.58 18.11 38.36
C GLY A 485 16.72 18.93 37.06
N LEU A 486 17.25 20.15 37.15
CA LEU A 486 17.35 21.07 36.01
C LEU A 486 18.78 21.42 35.61
N GLY A 487 19.76 21.21 36.50
CA GLY A 487 21.16 21.56 36.25
C GLY A 487 21.71 20.88 35.00
N LEU A 488 21.59 19.55 34.92
CA LEU A 488 22.11 18.77 33.79
C LEU A 488 21.32 19.00 32.49
N ALA A 489 20.00 19.23 32.56
CA ALA A 489 19.22 19.63 31.40
C ALA A 489 19.68 20.99 30.84
N ASN A 490 20.02 21.94 31.71
CA ASN A 490 20.59 23.22 31.32
C ASN A 490 21.99 23.07 30.73
N VAL A 491 22.84 22.23 31.34
CA VAL A 491 24.16 21.87 30.79
C VAL A 491 24.04 21.39 29.36
N LYS A 492 23.18 20.39 29.10
CA LYS A 492 22.97 19.84 27.76
C LYS A 492 22.54 20.92 26.77
N ARG A 493 21.58 21.75 27.17
CA ARG A 493 21.06 22.81 26.30
C ARG A 493 22.08 23.90 25.97
N ILE A 494 22.85 24.37 26.96
CA ILE A 494 23.89 25.38 26.73
C ILE A 494 24.96 24.78 25.81
N VAL A 495 25.41 23.55 26.08
CA VAL A 495 26.40 22.86 25.23
C VAL A 495 25.89 22.70 23.79
N GLU A 496 24.64 22.28 23.59
CA GLU A 496 24.03 22.17 22.26
C GLU A 496 23.91 23.54 21.55
N ASN A 497 23.56 24.61 22.28
CA ASN A 497 23.55 25.97 21.72
C ASN A 497 24.95 26.39 21.24
N HIS A 498 26.00 25.89 21.91
CA HIS A 498 27.40 26.08 21.55
C HIS A 498 27.92 25.07 20.51
N GLN A 499 27.01 24.36 19.81
CA GLN A 499 27.35 23.35 18.80
C GLN A 499 28.19 22.18 19.33
N GLY A 500 28.15 21.96 20.65
CA GLY A 500 28.80 20.84 21.31
C GLY A 500 27.86 19.69 21.62
N THR A 501 28.43 18.63 22.19
CA THR A 501 27.69 17.47 22.71
C THR A 501 28.15 17.13 24.11
N VAL A 502 27.23 16.75 25.00
CA VAL A 502 27.55 16.25 26.35
C VAL A 502 27.12 14.79 26.49
N SER A 503 27.94 13.99 27.16
CA SER A 503 27.72 12.58 27.43
C SER A 503 28.16 12.22 28.85
N VAL A 504 27.71 11.08 29.35
CA VAL A 504 28.11 10.56 30.66
C VAL A 504 28.41 9.07 30.55
N GLU A 505 29.47 8.64 31.21
CA GLU A 505 29.77 7.24 31.49
C GLU A 505 29.85 7.06 32.99
N SER A 506 29.20 6.03 33.53
CA SER A 506 29.15 5.85 34.99
C SER A 506 28.91 4.39 35.36
N GLU A 507 29.44 4.00 36.51
CA GLU A 507 29.22 2.70 37.11
C GLU A 507 28.91 2.88 38.61
N LYS A 508 27.85 2.23 39.08
CA LYS A 508 27.37 2.37 40.45
C LYS A 508 28.46 1.92 41.44
N GLY A 509 28.82 2.79 42.38
CA GLY A 509 29.87 2.58 43.37
C GLY A 509 31.30 2.90 42.90
N ARG A 510 31.50 3.28 41.63
CA ARG A 510 32.83 3.65 41.10
C ARG A 510 32.97 5.13 40.72
N GLY A 511 31.86 5.81 40.45
CA GLY A 511 31.82 7.22 40.08
C GLY A 511 31.28 7.47 38.67
N SER A 512 31.46 8.68 38.17
CA SER A 512 30.99 9.10 36.84
C SER A 512 32.04 9.90 36.09
N THR A 513 31.93 9.93 34.77
CA THR A 513 32.73 10.76 33.89
C THR A 513 31.80 11.48 32.94
N PHE A 514 31.72 12.81 33.08
CA PHE A 514 30.98 13.68 32.18
C PHE A 514 31.92 14.21 31.11
N THR A 515 31.57 14.01 29.85
CA THR A 515 32.39 14.44 28.72
C THR A 515 31.62 15.43 27.86
N ILE A 516 32.14 16.66 27.76
CA ILE A 516 31.69 17.71 26.85
C ILE A 516 32.64 17.76 25.66
N LYS A 517 32.10 17.75 24.45
CA LYS A 517 32.83 17.91 23.19
C LYS A 517 32.40 19.22 22.53
N LEU A 518 33.36 20.07 22.18
CA LEU A 518 33.13 21.37 21.52
C LEU A 518 33.97 21.51 20.26
N PRO A 519 33.48 22.21 19.22
CA PRO A 519 34.29 22.54 18.07
C PRO A 519 35.36 23.57 18.45
N LEU A 520 36.59 23.35 17.98
CA LEU A 520 37.65 24.34 18.06
C LEU A 520 37.44 25.42 16.99
N ILE A 521 37.80 26.66 17.33
CA ILE A 521 38.00 27.70 16.31
C ILE A 521 39.43 27.57 15.80
N ALA A 522 39.59 27.61 14.47
CA ALA A 522 40.88 27.57 13.79
C ALA A 522 41.81 28.72 14.19
#